data_AF-B4VXX8-F1
#
_entry.id   AF-B4VXX8-F1
#
_cell.length_a   1.000
_cell.length_b   1.000
_cell.length_c   1.000
_cell.angle_alpha   90.00
_cell.angle_beta   90.00
_cell.angle_gamma   90.00
#
_symmetry.space_group_name_H-M   'P 1'
#
loop_
_entity.id
_entity.type
_entity.pdbx_description
1 polymer ?
#
loop_
_entity_poly.entity_id
_entity_poly.type
_entity_poly.pdbx_seq_one_letter_code
_entity_poly.pdbx_strand_id
1 'polypeptide(L)'
;MLTLNYRYRIYPDAAQEQRLIEWMEICRRAYNYALGEIKDWCNSRKCLIDRCSLEKEYIIPVDAKFPGEIQQLNNLPKAKKEFPKLKEVQGEKPGNPQSDLGKPTP
;
A
#
# COMPACT_ATOMS: atom_id res chain seq x y z
N MET A 1 -13.38 -2.26 -36.92
CA MET A 1 -13.25 -3.02 -35.65
C MET A 1 -14.00 -2.23 -34.59
N LEU A 2 -15.12 -2.77 -34.08
CA LEU A 2 -15.95 -2.09 -33.08
C LEU A 2 -15.43 -2.44 -31.68
N THR A 3 -14.89 -1.46 -30.97
CA THR A 3 -14.46 -1.60 -29.57
C THR A 3 -15.69 -1.42 -28.67
N LEU A 4 -16.21 -2.51 -28.10
CA LEU A 4 -17.31 -2.45 -27.14
C LEU A 4 -16.78 -2.02 -25.77
N ASN A 5 -17.20 -0.86 -25.28
CA ASN A 5 -16.91 -0.41 -23.92
C ASN A 5 -18.01 -0.91 -22.98
N TYR A 6 -17.71 -1.96 -22.20
CA TYR A 6 -18.62 -2.46 -21.18
C TYR A 6 -18.54 -1.59 -19.92
N ARG A 7 -19.70 -1.12 -19.45
CA ARG A 7 -19.83 -0.46 -18.14
C ARG A 7 -20.47 -1.46 -17.17
N TYR A 8 -19.67 -2.03 -16.29
CA TYR A 8 -20.16 -2.89 -15.22
C TYR A 8 -20.53 -2.05 -14.00
N ARG A 9 -21.75 -2.21 -13.51
CA ARG A 9 -22.19 -1.63 -12.24
C ARG A 9 -22.25 -2.77 -11.22
N ILE A 10 -21.43 -2.67 -10.19
CA ILE A 10 -21.42 -3.59 -9.07
C ILE A 10 -22.44 -3.11 -8.02
N TYR A 11 -23.24 -4.05 -7.51
CA TYR A 11 -24.15 -3.83 -6.39
C TYR A 11 -23.70 -4.77 -5.26
N PRO A 12 -22.75 -4.33 -4.42
CA PRO A 12 -22.23 -5.16 -3.36
C PRO A 12 -23.31 -5.40 -2.30
N ASP A 13 -23.32 -6.60 -1.72
CA ASP A 13 -24.04 -6.88 -0.49
C ASP A 13 -23.37 -6.14 0.69
N ALA A 14 -24.11 -5.93 1.79
CA ALA A 14 -23.61 -5.20 2.97
C ALA A 14 -22.31 -5.80 3.53
N ALA A 15 -22.17 -7.13 3.50
CA ALA A 15 -20.94 -7.82 3.91
C ALA A 15 -19.76 -7.55 2.95
N GLN A 16 -20.03 -7.37 1.65
CA GLN A 16 -19.00 -7.06 0.65
C GLN A 16 -18.56 -5.59 0.76
N GLU A 17 -19.49 -4.67 1.00
CA GLU A 17 -19.19 -3.25 1.24
C GLU A 17 -18.28 -3.09 2.46
N GLN A 18 -18.62 -3.73 3.58
CA GLN A 18 -17.81 -3.68 4.80
C GLN A 18 -16.38 -4.19 4.56
N ARG A 19 -16.24 -5.30 3.81
CA ARG A 19 -14.93 -5.85 3.45
C ARG A 19 -14.12 -4.89 2.58
N LEU A 20 -14.76 -4.23 1.61
CA LEU A 20 -14.11 -3.24 0.77
C LEU A 20 -13.61 -2.04 1.59
N ILE A 21 -14.41 -1.54 2.52
CA ILE A 21 -14.03 -0.45 3.42
C ILE A 21 -12.81 -0.86 4.26
N GLU A 22 -12.82 -2.06 4.81
CA GLU A 22 -11.70 -2.60 5.59
C GLU A 22 -10.42 -2.68 4.75
N TRP A 23 -10.51 -3.16 3.51
CA TRP A 23 -9.37 -3.18 2.59
C TRP A 23 -8.85 -1.78 2.26
N MET A 24 -9.74 -0.81 2.03
CA MET A 24 -9.34 0.58 1.78
C MET A 24 -8.60 1.17 2.99
N GLU A 25 -9.04 0.87 4.22
CA GLU A 25 -8.38 1.34 5.43
C GLU A 25 -7.00 0.71 5.62
N ILE A 26 -6.85 -0.58 5.29
CA ILE A 26 -5.55 -1.26 5.31
C ILE A 26 -4.60 -0.61 4.29
N CYS A 27 -5.06 -0.38 3.06
CA CYS A 27 -4.28 0.31 2.02
C CYS A 27 -3.89 1.73 2.44
N ARG A 28 -4.82 2.48 3.05
CA ARG A 28 -4.56 3.84 3.56
C ARG A 28 -3.44 3.84 4.60
N ARG A 29 -3.45 2.89 5.53
CA ARG A 29 -2.41 2.76 6.56
C ARG A 29 -1.05 2.40 5.96
N ALA A 30 -1.02 1.42 5.06
CA ALA A 30 0.22 1.02 4.37
C ALA A 30 0.82 2.18 3.57
N TYR A 31 -0.03 2.93 2.86
CA TYR A 31 0.39 4.12 2.12
C TYR A 31 0.93 5.22 3.04
N ASN A 32 0.21 5.55 4.12
CA ASN A 32 0.63 6.59 5.05
C ASN A 32 1.96 6.25 5.74
N TYR A 33 2.19 4.97 6.05
CA TYR A 33 3.46 4.50 6.58
C TYR A 33 4.60 4.71 5.57
N ALA A 34 4.44 4.23 4.34
CA ALA A 34 5.41 4.39 3.26
C ALA A 34 5.71 5.87 2.95
N LEU A 35 4.69 6.72 2.94
CA LEU A 35 4.84 8.16 2.75
C LEU A 35 5.58 8.82 3.93
N GLY A 36 5.34 8.33 5.16
CA GLY A 36 6.06 8.76 6.36
C GLY A 36 7.55 8.51 6.24
N GLU A 37 7.96 7.29 5.87
CA GLU A 37 9.37 6.93 5.68
C GLU A 37 10.07 7.86 4.68
N ILE A 38 9.41 8.19 3.56
CA ILE A 38 9.94 9.11 2.56
C ILE A 38 10.11 10.52 3.15
N LYS A 39 9.09 11.02 3.86
CA LYS A 39 9.14 12.35 4.49
C LYS A 39 10.23 12.43 5.54
N ASP A 40 10.36 11.42 6.37
CA ASP A 40 11.37 11.35 7.43
C ASP A 40 12.78 11.32 6.85
N TRP A 41 13.01 10.53 5.79
CA TRP A 41 14.29 10.49 5.09
C TRP A 41 14.65 11.85 4.45
N CYS A 42 13.67 12.54 3.85
CA CYS A 42 13.87 13.86 3.26
C CYS A 42 14.16 14.91 4.33
N ASN A 43 13.39 14.92 5.42
CA ASN A 43 13.54 15.88 6.49
C ASN A 43 14.85 15.69 7.25
N SER A 44 15.32 14.45 7.43
CA SER A 44 16.60 14.19 8.08
C SER A 44 17.80 14.76 7.32
N ARG A 45 17.69 14.93 6.01
CA ARG A 45 18.74 15.47 5.12
C ARG A 45 18.55 16.94 4.79
N LYS A 46 17.44 17.54 5.21
CA LYS A 46 17.12 18.95 4.95
C LYS A 46 17.61 19.89 6.05
N CYS A 47 18.21 19.36 7.14
CA CYS A 47 18.76 20.18 8.21
C CYS A 47 19.78 21.19 7.66
N LEU A 48 19.60 22.45 8.05
CA LEU A 48 20.53 23.52 7.68
C LEU A 48 21.86 23.28 8.41
N ILE A 49 22.98 23.45 7.69
CA ILE A 49 24.33 23.15 8.18
C ILE A 49 24.68 23.98 9.43
N ASP A 50 24.04 25.14 9.59
CA ASP A 50 24.30 26.10 10.67
C ASP A 50 23.47 25.90 11.93
N ARG A 51 22.46 25.00 11.95
CA ARG A 51 21.56 24.83 13.11
C ARG A 51 21.07 23.40 13.31
N CYS A 52 21.23 22.91 14.54
CA CYS A 52 20.57 21.69 15.03
C CYS A 52 19.20 22.01 15.64
N SER A 53 18.27 21.05 15.57
CA SER A 53 16.93 21.18 16.14
C SER A 53 16.98 20.91 17.65
N LEU A 54 16.43 21.81 18.47
CA LEU A 54 16.41 21.65 19.94
C LEU A 54 15.28 20.74 20.44
N GLU A 55 14.25 20.51 19.64
CA GLU A 55 13.07 19.74 20.04
C GLU A 55 13.21 18.25 19.70
N LYS A 56 13.64 17.96 18.49
CA LYS A 56 13.75 16.60 17.96
C LYS A 56 14.67 16.53 16.75
N GLU A 57 15.40 15.44 16.65
CA GLU A 57 16.21 15.07 15.49
C GLU A 57 15.85 13.67 15.00
N TYR A 58 16.07 13.46 13.70
CA TYR A 58 15.81 12.18 13.07
C TYR A 58 16.97 11.22 13.30
N ILE A 59 16.69 10.07 13.94
CA ILE A 59 17.67 9.00 14.15
C ILE A 59 17.68 8.10 12.91
N ILE A 60 18.23 8.60 11.80
CA ILE A 60 18.36 7.86 10.55
C ILE A 60 19.85 7.75 10.19
N PRO A 61 20.38 6.56 9.86
CA PRO A 61 21.77 6.41 9.46
C PRO A 61 22.12 7.29 8.25
N VAL A 62 23.33 7.84 8.23
CA VAL A 62 23.84 8.65 7.10
C VAL A 62 23.81 7.83 5.81
N ASP A 63 24.19 6.55 5.90
CA ASP A 63 24.23 5.61 4.77
C ASP A 63 22.86 5.05 4.35
N ALA A 64 21.77 5.49 5.00
CA ALA A 64 20.44 5.02 4.67
C ALA A 64 20.04 5.45 3.24
N LYS A 65 19.73 4.47 2.39
CA LYS A 65 19.27 4.72 1.02
C LYS A 65 17.87 5.34 1.02
N PHE A 66 17.54 6.05 -0.05
CA PHE A 66 16.19 6.61 -0.25
C PHE A 66 15.14 5.49 -0.24
N PRO A 67 14.09 5.56 0.61
CA PRO A 67 13.04 4.57 0.70
C PRO A 67 12.06 4.70 -0.49
N GLY A 68 12.54 4.36 -1.68
CA GLY A 68 11.75 4.37 -2.91
C GLY A 68 10.82 3.16 -3.03
N GLU A 69 9.99 3.17 -4.08
CA GLU A 69 8.96 2.15 -4.34
C GLU A 69 9.52 0.72 -4.32
N ILE A 70 10.66 0.47 -4.96
CA ILE A 70 11.29 -0.86 -5.03
C ILE A 70 11.63 -1.37 -3.62
N GLN A 71 12.12 -0.51 -2.73
CA GLN A 71 12.45 -0.91 -1.35
C GLN A 71 11.18 -1.21 -0.55
N GLN A 72 10.13 -0.41 -0.72
CA GLN A 72 8.84 -0.61 -0.06
C GLN A 72 8.18 -1.91 -0.50
N LEU A 73 8.22 -2.23 -1.80
CA LEU A 73 7.74 -3.50 -2.36
C LEU A 73 8.53 -4.70 -1.79
N ASN A 74 9.85 -4.59 -1.67
CA ASN A 74 10.69 -5.64 -1.09
C ASN A 74 10.47 -5.84 0.42
N ASN A 75 10.02 -4.79 1.13
CA ASN A 75 9.70 -4.86 2.55
C ASN A 75 8.28 -5.40 2.80
N LEU A 76 7.37 -5.31 1.84
CA LEU A 76 5.99 -5.76 1.98
C LEU A 76 5.84 -7.25 2.39
N PRO A 77 6.63 -8.22 1.86
CA PRO A 77 6.59 -9.60 2.35
C PRO A 77 6.94 -9.76 3.82
N LYS A 78 7.87 -8.93 4.34
CA LYS A 78 8.23 -8.92 5.76
C LYS A 78 7.10 -8.29 6.58
N ALA A 79 6.57 -7.15 6.14
CA ALA A 79 5.45 -6.48 6.78
C ALA A 79 4.20 -7.38 6.85
N LYS A 80 3.92 -8.20 5.82
CA LYS A 80 2.82 -9.18 5.85
C LYS A 80 3.00 -10.28 6.89
N LYS A 81 4.24 -10.58 7.32
CA LYS A 81 4.49 -11.54 8.42
C LYS A 81 4.16 -10.92 9.77
N GLU A 82 4.55 -9.66 9.97
CA GLU A 82 4.33 -8.92 11.22
C GLU A 82 2.89 -8.43 11.38
N PHE A 83 2.25 -8.03 10.28
CA PHE A 83 0.89 -7.53 10.22
C PHE A 83 0.02 -8.44 9.34
N PRO A 84 -0.59 -9.50 9.90
CA PRO A 84 -1.41 -10.45 9.16
C PRO A 84 -2.56 -9.81 8.37
N LYS A 85 -3.11 -8.69 8.86
CA LYS A 85 -4.18 -7.92 8.19
C LYS A 85 -3.78 -7.46 6.78
N LEU A 86 -2.50 -7.23 6.51
CA LEU A 86 -2.02 -6.88 5.17
C LEU A 86 -2.17 -8.01 4.15
N LYS A 87 -2.44 -9.25 4.60
CA LYS A 87 -2.73 -10.39 3.72
C LYS A 87 -4.20 -10.45 3.31
N GLU A 88 -5.09 -9.78 4.03
CA GLU A 88 -6.54 -9.78 3.75
C GLU A 88 -6.86 -9.00 2.49
N VAL A 89 -6.09 -7.94 2.22
CA VAL A 89 -6.16 -7.22 0.95
C VAL A 89 -5.63 -8.14 -0.15
N GLN A 90 -6.52 -8.54 -1.05
CA GLN A 90 -6.17 -9.25 -2.25
C GLN A 90 -5.40 -8.30 -3.19
N GLY A 91 -4.09 -8.23 -3.00
CA GLY A 91 -3.19 -7.75 -4.04
C GLY A 91 -3.06 -8.87 -5.07
N GLU A 92 -3.64 -8.67 -6.26
CA GLU A 92 -3.39 -9.51 -7.42
C GLU A 92 -1.89 -9.89 -7.46
N LYS A 93 -1.58 -11.17 -7.28
CA LYS A 93 -0.44 -11.72 -8.02
C LYS A 93 -0.82 -11.54 -9.50
N PRO A 94 0.11 -11.21 -10.41
CA PRO A 94 -0.18 -11.28 -11.84
C PRO A 94 -0.47 -12.75 -12.18
N GLY A 95 -1.74 -13.10 -12.11
CA GLY A 95 -2.23 -14.46 -12.02
C GLY A 95 -3.66 -14.45 -12.54
N ASN A 96 -3.75 -14.39 -13.86
CA ASN A 96 -4.87 -14.73 -14.73
C ASN A 96 -6.30 -14.39 -14.23
N PRO A 97 -7.02 -13.43 -14.85
CA PRO A 97 -8.36 -12.99 -14.43
C PRO A 97 -9.50 -14.02 -14.51
N GLN A 98 -9.22 -15.32 -14.65
CA GLN A 98 -10.19 -16.31 -15.15
C GLN A 98 -10.67 -17.35 -14.13
N SER A 99 -10.63 -17.09 -12.80
CA SER A 99 -11.04 -18.13 -11.82
C SER A 99 -12.31 -17.87 -11.01
N ASP A 100 -12.87 -16.66 -10.96
CA ASP A 100 -14.00 -16.36 -10.06
C ASP A 100 -15.27 -15.82 -10.74
N LEU A 101 -15.57 -16.27 -11.96
CA LEU A 101 -16.95 -16.20 -12.46
C LEU A 101 -17.64 -17.54 -12.20
N GLY A 102 -18.43 -17.54 -11.12
CA GLY A 102 -19.30 -18.64 -10.72
C GLY A 102 -20.03 -19.23 -11.92
N LYS A 103 -19.90 -20.55 -12.06
CA LYS A 103 -20.64 -21.34 -13.02
C LYS A 103 -22.14 -21.03 -12.85
N PRO A 104 -22.89 -20.71 -13.93
CA PRO A 104 -24.33 -20.77 -13.85
C PRO A 104 -24.71 -22.23 -13.61
N THR A 105 -25.36 -22.48 -12.48
CA THR A 105 -26.15 -23.69 -12.20
C THR A 105 -27.26 -23.85 -13.24
N PRO A 106 -27.70 -25.11 -13.48
CA PRO A 106 -28.04 -25.66 -14.80
C PRO A 106 -29.20 -25.01 -15.54
#